data_AF-A0A936YW69-F1
#
_entry.id   AF-A0A936YW69-F1
#
_cell.length_a   1.000
_cell.length_b   1.000
_cell.length_c   1.000
_cell.angle_alpha   90.00
_cell.angle_beta   90.00
_cell.angle_gamma   90.00
#
_symmetry.space_group_name_H-M   'P 1'
#
loop_
_entity.id
_entity.type
_entity.pdbx_description
1 polymer ?
#
loop_
_entity_poly.entity_id
_entity_poly.type
_entity_poly.pdbx_seq_one_letter_code
_entity_poly.pdbx_strand_id
1 'polypeptide(L)'
;MIKRVVDFFGDGKYAKQRHRLFYLMLALIVVADLLVSREHAEYLWDRLPGWSAIYGFGSCILLIFVSKFLGHRGGLMRREDYYD
;
A
#
# COMPACT_ATOMS: atom_id res chain seq x y z
N MET A 1 -6.94 -3.33 26.67
CA MET A 1 -6.16 -2.61 25.63
C MET A 1 -6.51 -3.02 24.19
N ILE A 2 -6.87 -4.28 23.93
CA ILE A 2 -7.19 -4.79 22.58
C ILE A 2 -8.44 -4.15 21.95
N LYS A 3 -9.51 -3.89 22.72
CA LYS A 3 -10.76 -3.27 22.20
C LYS A 3 -10.51 -1.98 21.42
N ARG A 4 -9.65 -1.10 21.91
CA ARG A 4 -9.35 0.19 21.26
C ARG A 4 -8.70 0.03 19.88
N VAL A 5 -7.89 -1.02 19.69
CA VAL A 5 -7.27 -1.32 18.39
C VAL A 5 -8.30 -1.89 17.44
N VAL A 6 -9.16 -2.80 17.92
CA VAL A 6 -10.24 -3.39 17.13
C VAL A 6 -11.24 -2.33 16.69
N ASP A 7 -11.67 -1.45 17.60
CA ASP A 7 -12.58 -0.35 17.31
C ASP A 7 -11.94 0.66 16.34
N PHE A 8 -10.62 0.87 16.38
CA PHE A 8 -9.93 1.74 15.45
C PHE A 8 -9.94 1.24 14.00
N PHE A 9 -9.84 -0.08 13.79
CA PHE A 9 -9.94 -0.66 12.45
C PHE A 9 -11.39 -0.86 11.99
N GLY A 10 -12.29 -1.23 12.90
CA GLY A 10 -13.67 -1.59 12.60
C GLY A 10 -14.67 -0.42 12.56
N ASP A 11 -14.48 0.64 13.34
CA ASP A 11 -15.45 1.74 13.43
C ASP A 11 -15.21 2.81 12.34
N GLY A 12 -16.27 3.16 11.62
CA GLY A 12 -16.26 4.18 10.57
C GLY A 12 -15.88 5.57 11.06
N LYS A 13 -16.01 5.83 12.38
CA LYS A 13 -15.58 7.08 13.01
C LYS A 13 -14.09 7.38 12.80
N TYR A 14 -13.23 6.35 12.74
CA TYR A 14 -11.79 6.52 12.59
C TYR A 14 -11.31 6.47 11.12
N ALA A 15 -12.22 6.32 10.15
CA ALA A 15 -11.86 6.23 8.73
C ALA A 15 -11.06 7.45 8.25
N LYS A 16 -11.44 8.67 8.67
CA LYS A 16 -10.68 9.90 8.35
C LYS A 16 -9.26 9.88 8.92
N GLN A 17 -9.08 9.39 10.14
CA GLN A 17 -7.76 9.33 10.78
C GLN A 17 -6.87 8.28 10.10
N ARG A 18 -7.44 7.12 9.72
CA ARG A 18 -6.73 6.09 8.95
C ARG A 18 -6.27 6.60 7.59
N HIS A 19 -7.15 7.28 6.85
CA HIS A 19 -6.76 7.90 5.57
C HIS A 19 -5.69 8.97 5.76
N ARG A 20 -5.79 9.79 6.82
CA ARG A 20 -4.77 10.80 7.12
C ARG A 20 -3.41 10.18 7.43
N LEU A 21 -3.36 9.11 8.22
CA LEU A 21 -2.14 8.36 8.50
C LEU A 21 -1.56 7.73 7.24
N PHE A 22 -2.41 7.16 6.38
CA PHE A 22 -1.99 6.61 5.09
C PHE A 22 -1.33 7.67 4.20
N TYR A 23 -1.98 8.82 4.02
CA TYR A 23 -1.41 9.93 3.24
C TYR A 23 -0.14 10.50 3.87
N LEU A 24 -0.06 10.55 5.20
CA LEU A 24 1.13 11.01 5.92
C LEU A 24 2.30 10.04 5.68
N MET A 25 2.06 8.74 5.76
CA MET A 25 3.09 7.73 5.46
C MET A 25 3.53 7.79 3.99
N LEU A 26 2.59 8.00 3.06
CA LEU A 26 2.89 8.15 1.63
C LEU A 26 3.76 9.40 1.36
N ALA A 27 3.43 10.53 2.00
CA ALA A 27 4.24 11.74 1.92
C ALA A 27 5.64 11.55 2.52
N LEU A 28 5.75 10.83 3.65
CA LEU A 28 7.04 10.52 4.28
C LEU A 28 7.94 9.69 3.36
N ILE A 29 7.37 8.72 2.64
CA ILE A 29 8.11 7.90 1.66
C ILE A 29 8.62 8.78 0.52
N VAL A 30 7.80 9.68 -0.02
CA VAL A 30 8.23 10.62 -1.07
C VAL A 30 9.36 11.52 -0.58
N VAL A 31 9.24 12.06 0.63
CA VAL A 31 10.29 12.89 1.24
C VAL A 31 11.58 12.10 1.44
N ALA A 32 11.50 10.86 1.94
CA ALA A 32 12.66 9.99 2.10
C ALA A 32 13.34 9.68 0.75
N ASP A 33 12.56 9.47 -0.32
CA ASP A 33 13.08 9.24 -1.68
C ASP A 33 13.81 10.47 -2.25
N LEU A 34 13.36 11.68 -1.88
CA LEU A 34 14.03 12.94 -2.24
C LEU A 34 15.31 13.22 -1.44
N LEU A 35 15.42 12.70 -0.20
CA LEU A 35 16.62 12.85 0.62
C LEU A 35 17.76 11.90 0.19
N VAL A 36 17.44 10.81 -0.51
CA VAL A 36 18.45 9.86 -1.00
C VAL A 36 18.98 10.34 -2.36
N SER A 37 20.07 11.11 -2.33
CA SER A 37 20.80 11.51 -3.54
C SER A 37 21.46 10.30 -4.22
N ARG A 38 21.02 9.97 -5.44
CA ARG A 38 21.67 8.95 -6.29
C ARG A 38 22.84 9.57 -7.05
N GLU A 39 24.02 9.50 -6.46
CA GLU A 39 25.26 10.01 -7.06
C GLU A 39 25.84 9.08 -8.17
N HIS A 40 25.30 7.86 -8.34
CA HIS A 40 25.81 6.83 -9.25
C HIS A 40 24.76 6.38 -10.29
N ALA A 41 24.37 7.24 -11.22
CA ALA A 41 23.40 6.90 -12.26
C ALA A 41 24.10 6.52 -13.59
N GLU A 42 24.27 5.22 -13.84
CA GLU A 42 24.65 4.66 -15.16
C GLU A 42 23.46 4.58 -16.15
N TYR A 43 22.21 4.67 -15.64
CA TYR A 43 20.98 4.60 -16.45
C TYR A 43 20.14 5.88 -16.34
N LEU A 44 19.57 6.34 -17.46
CA LEU A 44 18.70 7.54 -17.55
C LEU A 44 17.50 7.54 -16.57
N TRP A 45 17.08 6.35 -16.11
CA TRP A 45 15.96 6.14 -15.21
C TRP A 45 16.31 6.35 -13.73
N ASP A 46 17.60 6.24 -13.35
CA ASP A 46 18.10 6.57 -12.01
C ASP A 46 18.27 8.08 -11.78
N ARG A 47 18.17 8.87 -12.86
CA ARG A 47 18.31 10.33 -12.82
C ARG A 47 16.99 11.04 -12.46
N LEU A 48 15.85 10.35 -12.51
CA LEU A 48 14.56 10.91 -12.09
C LEU A 48 14.38 10.77 -10.58
N PRO A 49 14.41 11.87 -9.81
CA PRO A 49 14.02 11.83 -8.40
C PRO A 49 12.56 11.38 -8.31
N GLY A 50 12.27 10.30 -7.57
CA GLY A 50 10.92 9.74 -7.45
C GLY A 50 10.68 8.40 -8.14
N TRP A 51 11.60 7.86 -8.94
CA TRP A 51 11.37 6.60 -9.67
C TRP A 51 11.08 5.41 -8.75
N SER A 52 11.78 5.32 -7.62
CA SER A 52 11.58 4.23 -6.66
C SER A 52 10.28 4.34 -5.89
N ALA A 53 9.84 5.54 -5.55
CA ALA A 53 8.50 5.75 -4.98
C ALA A 53 7.39 5.33 -5.96
N ILE A 54 7.52 5.67 -7.25
CA ILE A 54 6.56 5.29 -8.30
C ILE A 54 6.54 3.76 -8.49
N TYR A 55 7.72 3.13 -8.57
CA TYR A 55 7.82 1.68 -8.72
C TYR A 55 7.27 0.93 -7.50
N GLY A 56 7.58 1.41 -6.28
CA GLY A 56 7.03 0.86 -5.03
C GLY A 56 5.51 0.99 -4.93
N PHE A 57 4.96 2.15 -5.31
CA PHE A 57 3.52 2.36 -5.32
C PHE A 57 2.82 1.52 -6.41
N GLY A 58 3.39 1.50 -7.62
CA GLY A 58 2.87 0.73 -8.75
C GLY A 58 2.88 -0.77 -8.48
N SER A 59 3.98 -1.31 -7.93
CA SER A 59 4.06 -2.71 -7.52
C SER A 59 3.06 -3.06 -6.42
N CYS A 60 2.82 -2.16 -5.45
CA CYS A 60 1.83 -2.39 -4.41
C CYS A 60 0.40 -2.46 -4.97
N ILE A 61 0.03 -1.57 -5.89
CA ILE A 61 -1.26 -1.64 -6.61
C ILE A 61 -1.37 -2.92 -7.42
N LEU A 62 -0.30 -3.27 -8.15
CA LEU A 62 -0.25 -4.49 -8.94
C LEU A 62 -0.50 -5.72 -8.07
N LEU A 63 0.17 -5.81 -6.91
CA LEU A 63 -0.01 -6.90 -5.95
C LEU A 63 -1.46 -6.98 -5.49
N ILE A 64 -2.08 -5.87 -5.06
CA ILE A 64 -3.47 -5.86 -4.62
C ILE A 64 -4.40 -6.33 -5.75
N PHE A 65 -4.16 -5.86 -6.97
CA PHE A 65 -4.98 -6.23 -8.13
C PHE A 65 -4.83 -7.71 -8.48
N VAL A 66 -3.60 -8.21 -8.51
CA VAL A 66 -3.30 -9.63 -8.74
C VAL A 66 -3.91 -10.50 -7.64
N SER A 67 -3.78 -10.12 -6.38
CA SER A 67 -4.39 -10.85 -5.25
C SER A 67 -5.91 -10.88 -5.34
N LYS A 68 -6.56 -9.76 -5.68
CA LYS A 68 -8.01 -9.72 -5.90
C LYS A 68 -8.43 -10.55 -7.11
N PHE A 69 -7.67 -10.46 -8.19
CA PHE A 69 -7.92 -11.24 -9.40
C PHE A 69 -7.84 -12.74 -9.12
N LEU A 70 -6.82 -13.17 -8.39
CA LEU A 70 -6.64 -14.56 -7.97
C LEU A 70 -7.74 -15.00 -7.00
N GLY A 71 -8.19 -14.12 -6.11
CA GLY A 71 -9.32 -14.37 -5.22
C GLY A 71 -10.65 -14.57 -5.95
N HIS A 72 -10.99 -13.67 -6.88
CA HIS A 72 -12.28 -13.66 -7.57
C HIS A 72 -12.35 -14.60 -8.78
N ARG A 73 -11.31 -14.63 -9.63
CA ARG A 73 -11.28 -15.50 -10.81
C ARG A 73 -10.56 -16.81 -10.59
N GLY A 74 -9.58 -16.86 -9.68
CA GLY A 74 -8.83 -18.07 -9.37
C GLY A 74 -9.55 -19.03 -8.41
N GLY A 75 -10.76 -18.69 -7.95
CA GLY A 75 -11.57 -19.58 -7.11
C GLY A 75 -11.00 -19.79 -5.70
N LEU A 76 -10.05 -18.96 -5.27
CA LEU A 76 -9.43 -19.05 -3.95
C LEU A 76 -10.39 -18.59 -2.83
N MET A 77 -11.35 -17.71 -3.15
CA MET A 77 -12.45 -17.39 -2.24
C MET A 77 -13.41 -18.59 -2.15
N ARG A 78 -13.36 -19.29 -1.02
CA ARG A 78 -14.36 -20.29 -0.64
C ARG A 78 -15.67 -19.57 -0.30
N ARG A 79 -16.79 -20.16 -0.69
CA ARG A 79 -18.13 -19.66 -0.33
C ARG A 79 -18.31 -19.70 1.19
N GLU A 80 -19.04 -18.74 1.75
CA GLU A 80 -19.27 -18.61 3.21
C GLU A 80 -19.90 -19.87 3.81
N ASP A 81 -20.70 -20.56 3.01
CA ASP A 81 -21.44 -21.79 3.23
C ASP A 81 -20.58 -23.08 3.17
N TYR A 82 -19.24 -22.98 3.22
CA TYR A 82 -18.38 -24.18 3.19
C TYR A 82 -18.25 -24.91 4.53
N TYR A 83 -18.58 -24.24 5.64
CA TYR A 83 -18.55 -24.83 6.99
C TYR A 83 -19.93 -24.91 7.66
N ASP A 84 -20.98 -24.53 6.94
CA ASP A 84 -22.36 -24.90 7.27
C ASP A 84 -22.62 -26.37 6.88
#